data_AF-A0A9Q0KG64-F1
#
_entry.id   AF-A0A9Q0KG64-F1
#
_cell.length_a   1.000
_cell.length_b   1.000
_cell.length_c   1.000
_cell.angle_alpha   90.00
_cell.angle_beta   90.00
_cell.angle_gamma   90.00
#
_symmetry.space_group_name_H-M   'P 1'
#
loop_
_entity.id
_entity.type
_entity.pdbx_description
1 polymer ?
#
loop_
_entity_poly.entity_id
_entity_poly.type
_entity_poly.pdbx_seq_one_letter_code
_entity_poly.pdbx_strand_id
1 'polypeptide(L)'
;MSKVSLWYNSTPLNSNCGVRRNVTHFLVAMGDLKHLVVAKFKEGVVVEEIIHGMEKLVKEIDAVKSFEWGQDTGSEEMLRQGFTHVFVLTFSSTEDFTAFLGHPRHVDFSVTFSAAIEKILLLDYPAVVAKAPA
;
A
#
# COMPACT_ATOMS: atom_id res chain seq x y z
N MET A 1 10.33 -16.08 -11.14
CA MET A 1 9.89 -14.82 -11.81
C MET A 1 8.51 -14.50 -11.27
N SER A 2 8.45 -13.45 -10.45
CA SER A 2 7.38 -13.21 -9.47
C SER A 2 6.08 -12.74 -10.13
N LYS A 3 4.96 -13.36 -9.76
CA LYS A 3 3.60 -13.06 -10.25
C LYS A 3 3.10 -11.65 -9.89
N VAL A 4 3.81 -10.92 -9.03
CA VAL A 4 3.43 -9.57 -8.57
C VAL A 4 3.54 -8.53 -9.70
N SER A 5 4.50 -8.68 -10.62
CA SER A 5 4.75 -7.72 -11.71
C SER A 5 3.69 -7.73 -12.82
N LEU A 6 2.80 -8.73 -12.84
CA LEU A 6 1.84 -8.93 -13.94
C LEU A 6 0.55 -8.12 -13.81
N TRP A 7 0.27 -7.52 -12.65
CA TRP A 7 -0.97 -6.76 -12.45
C TRP A 7 -0.89 -5.31 -12.96
N TYR A 8 0.31 -4.77 -13.16
CA TYR A 8 0.50 -3.35 -13.46
C TYR A 8 0.41 -2.98 -14.95
N ASN A 9 0.33 -3.97 -15.86
CA ASN A 9 0.68 -3.73 -17.27
C ASN A 9 -0.43 -4.01 -18.29
N SER A 10 -1.71 -3.92 -17.90
CA SER A 10 -2.82 -4.16 -18.83
C SER A 10 -3.91 -3.11 -18.73
N THR A 11 -3.68 -1.94 -19.33
CA THR A 11 -4.71 -1.17 -20.03
C THR A 11 -4.08 -0.21 -21.05
N PRO A 12 -4.43 -0.31 -22.35
CA PRO A 12 -4.00 0.66 -23.35
C PRO A 12 -4.91 1.90 -23.32
N LEU A 13 -4.30 3.09 -23.31
CA LEU A 13 -4.97 4.36 -23.56
C LEU A 13 -5.39 4.40 -25.04
N ASN A 14 -6.68 4.25 -25.33
CA ASN A 14 -7.26 4.59 -26.63
C ASN A 14 -8.12 5.85 -26.51
N SER A 15 -7.81 6.81 -27.38
CA SER A 15 -8.38 8.14 -27.49
C SER A 15 -9.64 8.15 -28.38
N ASN A 16 -10.46 9.19 -28.19
CA ASN A 16 -11.67 9.58 -28.93
C ASN A 16 -12.98 8.81 -28.68
N CYS A 17 -13.89 9.44 -27.92
CA CYS A 17 -15.24 9.74 -28.42
C CYS A 17 -15.91 10.81 -27.53
N GLY A 18 -16.41 11.88 -28.17
CA GLY A 18 -17.06 13.00 -27.50
C GLY A 18 -18.41 12.63 -26.93
N VAL A 19 -18.53 12.70 -25.60
CA VAL A 19 -19.81 12.81 -24.90
C VAL A 19 -19.63 13.89 -23.84
N ARG A 20 -20.50 14.91 -23.89
CA ARG A 20 -20.64 15.93 -22.84
C ARG A 20 -20.96 15.24 -21.52
N ARG A 21 -19.93 14.90 -20.74
CA ARG A 21 -20.10 14.58 -19.33
C ARG A 21 -20.06 15.90 -18.60
N ASN A 22 -21.09 16.19 -17.81
CA ASN A 22 -21.02 17.18 -16.75
C ASN A 22 -19.83 16.79 -15.88
N VAL A 23 -18.69 17.41 -16.18
CA VAL A 23 -17.51 17.32 -15.33
C VAL A 23 -17.86 18.27 -14.20
N THR A 24 -18.57 17.76 -13.19
CA THR A 24 -18.16 18.08 -11.81
C THR A 24 -16.70 17.65 -11.74
N HIS A 25 -15.85 18.55 -12.23
CA HIS A 25 -14.42 18.57 -11.98
C HIS A 25 -14.36 18.92 -10.50
N PHE A 26 -14.73 17.94 -9.68
CA PHE A 26 -14.37 17.91 -8.29
C PHE A 26 -12.85 17.85 -8.37
N LEU A 27 -12.25 19.03 -8.34
CA LEU A 27 -10.95 19.25 -7.74
C LEU A 27 -11.08 18.74 -6.30
N VAL A 28 -11.16 17.42 -6.13
CA VAL A 28 -10.63 16.79 -4.95
C VAL A 28 -9.17 17.17 -5.04
N ALA A 29 -8.74 18.13 -4.22
CA ALA A 29 -7.33 18.32 -3.96
C ALA A 29 -6.75 16.92 -3.79
N MET A 30 -5.86 16.51 -4.68
CA MET A 30 -5.33 15.14 -4.72
C MET A 30 -4.71 14.87 -3.35
N GLY A 31 -5.49 14.26 -2.46
CA GLY A 31 -5.04 13.98 -1.11
C GLY A 31 -3.92 12.96 -1.17
N ASP A 32 -3.16 12.86 -0.07
CA ASP A 32 -2.05 11.91 0.01
C ASP A 32 -2.50 10.51 -0.46
N LEU A 33 -1.67 9.87 -1.26
CA LEU A 33 -1.90 8.50 -1.68
C LEU A 33 -1.58 7.57 -0.52
N LYS A 34 -2.55 6.73 -0.15
CA LYS A 34 -2.41 5.72 0.90
C LYS A 34 -2.21 4.36 0.27
N HIS A 35 -1.14 3.69 0.68
CA HIS A 35 -0.85 2.29 0.37
C HIS A 35 -1.11 1.48 1.63
N LEU A 36 -2.27 0.83 1.68
CA LEU A 36 -2.70 0.02 2.81
C LEU A 36 -2.42 -1.46 2.50
N VAL A 37 -1.65 -2.10 3.36
CA VAL A 37 -1.29 -3.51 3.28
C VAL A 37 -1.79 -4.22 4.51
N VAL A 38 -2.69 -5.18 4.33
CA VAL A 38 -3.17 -6.06 5.38
C VAL A 38 -2.57 -7.44 5.14
N ALA A 39 -1.83 -7.95 6.12
CA ALA A 39 -1.05 -9.18 5.98
C ALA A 39 -1.42 -10.21 7.05
N LYS A 40 -1.38 -11.47 6.63
CA LYS A 40 -1.32 -12.65 7.48
C LYS A 40 0.06 -13.28 7.31
N PHE A 41 0.84 -13.31 8.37
CA PHE A 41 2.14 -14.01 8.37
C PHE A 41 1.97 -15.52 8.54
N LYS A 42 2.93 -16.28 8.03
CA LYS A 42 3.03 -17.73 8.26
C LYS A 42 3.41 -18.01 9.71
N GLU A 43 3.02 -19.17 10.21
CA GLU A 43 3.47 -19.65 11.53
C GLU A 43 5.01 -19.84 11.56
N GLY A 44 5.63 -19.47 12.68
CA GLY A 44 7.09 -19.59 12.87
C GLY A 44 7.92 -18.44 12.29
N VAL A 45 7.29 -17.43 11.70
CA VAL A 45 7.95 -16.20 11.27
C VAL A 45 8.16 -15.26 12.46
N VAL A 46 9.36 -14.68 12.57
CA VAL A 46 9.66 -13.60 13.52
C VAL A 46 9.18 -12.28 12.93
N VAL A 47 7.94 -11.89 13.26
CA VAL A 47 7.28 -10.72 12.67
C VAL A 47 7.99 -9.42 13.07
N GLU A 48 8.60 -9.38 14.25
CA GLU A 48 9.36 -8.22 14.73
C GLU A 48 10.55 -7.88 13.82
N GLU A 49 11.24 -8.88 13.26
CA GLU A 49 12.35 -8.66 12.31
C GLU A 49 11.85 -8.03 11.01
N ILE A 50 10.67 -8.46 10.55
CA ILE A 50 10.03 -7.92 9.35
C ILE A 50 9.62 -6.46 9.58
N ILE A 51 9.00 -6.17 10.73
CA ILE A 51 8.60 -4.82 11.11
C ILE A 51 9.83 -3.92 11.19
N HIS A 52 10.91 -4.37 11.84
CA HIS A 52 12.16 -3.60 11.92
C HIS A 52 12.76 -3.33 10.53
N GLY A 53 12.69 -4.31 9.63
CA GLY A 53 13.08 -4.14 8.23
C GLY A 53 12.24 -3.11 7.49
N MET A 54 10.92 -3.09 7.69
CA MET A 54 10.00 -2.09 7.14
C MET A 54 10.31 -0.69 7.66
N GLU A 55 10.51 -0.53 8.97
CA GLU A 55 10.85 0.76 9.58
C GLU A 55 12.17 1.31 9.04
N LYS A 56 13.16 0.43 8.83
CA LYS A 56 14.44 0.80 8.22
C LYS A 56 14.25 1.21 6.75
N LEU A 57 13.48 0.43 5.99
CA LEU A 57 13.20 0.73 4.58
C LEU A 57 12.55 2.11 4.42
N VAL A 58 11.53 2.41 5.21
CA VAL A 58 10.82 3.68 5.17
C VAL A 58 11.73 4.85 5.54
N LYS A 59 12.61 4.68 6.54
CA LYS A 59 13.58 5.72 6.92
C LYS A 59 14.61 6.04 5.85
N GLU A 60 14.85 5.12 4.92
CA GLU A 60 15.84 5.27 3.86
C GLU A 60 15.25 5.75 2.53
N ILE A 61 13.92 5.77 2.40
CA ILE A 61 13.23 6.19 1.18
C ILE A 61 12.48 7.49 1.45
N ASP A 62 13.05 8.60 0.98
CA ASP A 62 12.51 9.96 1.16
C ASP A 62 11.11 10.15 0.56
N ALA A 63 10.71 9.30 -0.39
CA ALA A 63 9.39 9.34 -1.02
C ALA A 63 8.24 8.97 -0.04
N VAL A 64 8.54 8.25 1.05
CA VAL A 64 7.53 7.88 2.05
C VAL A 64 7.30 9.02 3.02
N LYS A 65 6.11 9.61 3.00
CA LYS A 65 5.73 10.75 3.85
C LYS A 65 5.44 10.33 5.28
N SER A 66 4.68 9.24 5.46
CA SER A 66 4.44 8.64 6.77
C SER A 66 4.26 7.14 6.64
N PHE A 67 4.57 6.44 7.72
CA PHE A 67 4.37 5.01 7.84
C PHE A 67 3.77 4.71 9.20
N GLU A 68 2.68 3.96 9.18
CA GLU A 68 1.95 3.50 10.34
C GLU A 68 1.80 1.99 10.22
N TRP A 69 1.95 1.27 11.33
CA TRP A 69 1.73 -0.16 11.37
C TRP A 69 1.07 -0.55 12.68
N GLY A 70 0.38 -1.68 12.68
CA GLY A 70 -0.26 -2.20 13.87
C GLY A 70 -0.57 -3.68 13.76
N GLN A 71 -0.54 -4.35 14.90
CA GLN A 71 -1.12 -5.68 15.04
C GLN A 71 -2.59 -5.52 15.41
N ASP A 72 -3.45 -6.30 14.79
CA ASP A 72 -4.88 -6.27 15.08
C ASP A 72 -5.16 -6.85 16.48
N THR A 73 -5.77 -6.03 17.33
CA THR A 73 -6.17 -6.35 18.71
C THR A 73 -7.67 -6.63 18.84
N GLY A 74 -8.42 -6.65 17.73
CA GLY A 74 -9.87 -6.85 17.74
C GLY A 74 -10.27 -8.23 18.25
N SER A 75 -11.34 -8.27 19.06
CA SER A 75 -11.88 -9.50 19.65
C SER A 75 -12.79 -10.30 18.71
N GLU A 76 -13.15 -9.75 17.55
CA GLU A 76 -14.10 -10.36 16.61
C GLU A 76 -13.40 -11.26 15.60
N GLU A 77 -12.90 -12.41 16.06
CA GLU A 77 -12.13 -13.37 15.25
C GLU A 77 -12.81 -13.76 13.93
N MET A 78 -14.14 -13.82 13.90
CA MET A 78 -14.90 -14.17 12.69
C MET A 78 -14.75 -13.17 11.53
N LEU A 79 -14.50 -11.89 11.82
CA LEU A 79 -14.36 -10.85 10.79
C LEU A 79 -12.91 -10.66 10.33
N ARG A 80 -11.93 -11.14 11.11
CA ARG A 80 -10.51 -10.96 10.81
C ARG A 80 -10.07 -11.69 9.55
N GLN A 81 -10.82 -12.70 9.11
CA GLN A 81 -10.47 -13.58 7.97
C GLN A 81 -9.04 -14.16 8.05
N GLY A 82 -8.47 -14.20 9.26
CA GLY A 82 -7.11 -14.62 9.55
C GLY A 82 -6.02 -13.55 9.33
N PHE A 83 -6.34 -12.31 8.98
CA PHE A 83 -5.37 -11.22 8.94
C PHE A 83 -4.93 -10.80 10.34
N THR A 84 -3.65 -10.47 10.48
CA THR A 84 -3.04 -10.21 11.79
C THR A 84 -2.40 -8.83 11.90
N HIS A 85 -1.90 -8.28 10.80
CA HIS A 85 -1.18 -7.02 10.80
C HIS A 85 -1.67 -6.09 9.69
N VAL A 86 -1.60 -4.79 9.96
CA VAL A 86 -1.86 -3.72 9.00
C VAL A 86 -0.63 -2.81 8.91
N PHE A 87 -0.34 -2.38 7.70
CA PHE A 87 0.69 -1.40 7.36
C PHE A 87 0.05 -0.35 6.47
N VAL A 88 0.31 0.92 6.74
CA VAL A 88 -0.19 2.04 5.96
C VAL A 88 0.98 2.96 5.64
N LEU A 89 1.32 3.05 4.36
CA LEU A 89 2.28 4.03 3.86
C LEU A 89 1.51 5.19 3.23
N THR A 90 2.02 6.39 3.45
CA THR A 90 1.47 7.62 2.90
C THR A 90 2.47 8.24 1.96
N PHE A 91 2.03 8.63 0.78
CA PHE A 91 2.83 9.28 -0.25
C PHE A 91 2.18 10.61 -0.63
N SER A 92 2.99 11.60 -1.00
CA SER A 92 2.46 12.90 -1.45
C SER A 92 1.85 12.81 -2.85
N SER A 93 2.29 11.84 -3.66
CA SER A 93 1.85 11.66 -5.04
C SER A 93 1.92 10.21 -5.49
N THR A 94 1.26 9.90 -6.61
CA THR A 94 1.38 8.61 -7.31
C THR A 94 2.79 8.38 -7.88
N GLU A 95 3.51 9.46 -8.19
CA GLU A 95 4.89 9.39 -8.69
C GLU A 95 5.84 8.90 -7.58
N ASP A 96 5.70 9.44 -6.36
CA ASP A 96 6.46 9.00 -5.18
C ASP A 96 6.20 7.54 -4.86
N PHE A 97 4.95 7.08 -4.97
CA PHE A 97 4.62 5.67 -4.82
C PHE A 97 5.26 4.79 -5.89
N THR A 98 5.25 5.23 -7.15
CA THR A 98 5.91 4.49 -8.24
C THR A 98 7.43 4.43 -8.04
N ALA A 99 8.04 5.52 -7.58
CA ALA A 99 9.45 5.58 -7.23
C ALA A 99 9.78 4.64 -6.06
N PHE A 100 8.93 4.59 -5.03
CA PHE A 100 9.05 3.65 -3.93
C PHE A 100 8.98 2.19 -4.41
N LEU A 101 8.01 1.85 -5.25
CA LEU A 101 7.86 0.49 -5.80
C LEU A 101 9.10 0.04 -6.59
N GLY A 102 9.68 0.95 -7.38
CA GLY A 102 10.88 0.71 -8.18
C GLY A 102 12.20 0.81 -7.42
N HIS A 103 12.18 1.23 -6.16
CA HIS A 103 13.42 1.42 -5.40
C HIS A 103 14.09 0.07 -5.11
N PRO A 104 15.42 -0.09 -5.36
CA PRO A 104 16.10 -1.38 -5.19
C PRO A 104 15.90 -2.00 -3.81
N ARG A 105 15.93 -1.18 -2.74
CA ARG A 105 15.70 -1.66 -1.37
C ARG A 105 14.28 -2.17 -1.14
N HIS A 106 13.28 -1.55 -1.77
CA HIS A 106 11.91 -2.05 -1.69
C HIS A 106 11.78 -3.38 -2.43
N VAL A 107 12.38 -3.49 -3.63
CA VAL A 107 12.38 -4.73 -4.41
C VAL A 107 13.02 -5.87 -3.61
N ASP A 108 14.19 -5.66 -3.03
CA ASP A 108 14.89 -6.65 -2.21
C ASP A 108 14.04 -7.04 -0.98
N PHE A 109 13.48 -6.05 -0.28
CA PHE A 109 12.64 -6.30 0.89
C PHE A 109 11.34 -7.03 0.53
N SER A 110 10.75 -6.75 -0.64
CA SER A 110 9.52 -7.40 -1.10
C SER A 110 9.66 -8.91 -1.23
N VAL A 111 10.86 -9.42 -1.53
CA VAL A 111 11.16 -10.85 -1.58
C VAL A 111 11.10 -11.47 -0.17
N THR A 112 11.76 -10.84 0.80
CA THR A 112 11.73 -11.26 2.21
C THR A 112 10.32 -11.20 2.77
N PHE A 113 9.60 -10.10 2.51
CA PHE A 113 8.24 -9.88 2.97
C PHE A 113 7.27 -10.92 2.39
N SER A 114 7.31 -11.15 1.08
CA SER A 114 6.45 -12.15 0.42
C SER A 114 6.76 -13.59 0.83
N ALA A 115 8.01 -13.91 1.18
CA ALA A 115 8.38 -15.24 1.69
C ALA A 115 7.72 -15.53 3.05
N ALA A 116 7.59 -14.51 3.89
CA ALA A 116 7.01 -14.60 5.23
C ALA A 116 5.47 -14.55 5.26
N ILE A 117 4.83 -14.06 4.20
CA ILE A 117 3.38 -13.87 4.16
C ILE A 117 2.64 -15.12 3.69
N GLU A 118 1.56 -15.46 4.38
CA GLU A 118 0.57 -16.45 3.98
C GLU A 118 -0.54 -15.84 3.12
N LYS A 119 -1.09 -14.69 3.53
CA LYS A 119 -2.11 -13.94 2.79
C LYS A 119 -1.84 -12.44 2.83
N ILE A 120 -2.08 -11.76 1.72
CA ILE A 120 -1.90 -10.30 1.61
C ILE A 120 -3.12 -9.70 0.91
N LEU A 121 -3.53 -8.53 1.39
CA LEU A 121 -4.50 -7.64 0.76
C LEU A 121 -3.86 -6.27 0.66
N LEU A 122 -3.89 -5.67 -0.52
CA LEU A 122 -3.34 -4.34 -0.78
C LEU A 122 -4.45 -3.44 -1.32
N LEU A 123 -4.51 -2.21 -0.82
CA LEU A 123 -5.42 -1.17 -1.26
C LEU A 123 -4.65 0.14 -1.44
N ASP A 124 -4.62 0.61 -2.68
CA ASP A 124 -4.04 1.89 -3.05
C ASP A 124 -5.15 2.87 -3.37
N TYR A 125 -5.22 3.98 -2.63
CA TYR A 125 -6.27 4.96 -2.83
C TYR A 125 -5.81 6.38 -2.50
N PRO A 126 -6.24 7.39 -3.28
CA PRO A 126 -6.08 8.78 -2.89
C PRO A 126 -6.99 9.08 -1.69
N ALA A 127 -6.43 9.58 -0.60
CA ALA A 127 -7.21 9.85 0.60
C ALA A 127 -8.12 11.07 0.40
N VAL A 128 -9.43 10.88 0.55
CA VAL A 128 -10.40 11.99 0.61
C VAL A 128 -10.75 12.25 2.08
N VAL A 129 -10.17 13.32 2.63
CA VAL A 129 -10.38 13.69 4.04
C VAL A 129 -11.67 14.49 4.17
N ALA A 130 -12.76 13.82 4.58
CA ALA A 130 -14.04 14.47 4.86
C ALA A 130 -14.07 15.20 6.22
N LYS A 131 -13.21 14.79 7.16
CA LYS A 131 -13.05 15.40 8.49
C LYS A 131 -11.56 15.36 8.86
N ALA A 132 -10.98 16.53 9.11
CA ALA A 132 -9.58 16.65 9.53
C ALA A 132 -9.37 16.03 10.93
N PRO A 133 -8.16 15.53 11.23
CA PRO A 133 -7.80 15.17 12.61
C PRO A 133 -7.96 16.41 13.52
N ALA A 134 -8.45 16.17 14.74
CA ALA A 134 -8.73 17.20 15.74
C ALA A 134 -7.45 17.77 16.36
#